data_AF-A0A1X1XE99-F1
#
_entry.id   AF-A0A1X1XE99-F1
#
_cell.length_a   1.000
_cell.length_b   1.000
_cell.length_c   1.000
_cell.angle_alpha   90.00
_cell.angle_beta   90.00
_cell.angle_gamma   90.00
#
_symmetry.space_group_name_H-M   'P 1'
#
loop_
_entity.id
_entity.type
_entity.pdbx_description
1 polymer ?
#
loop_
_entity_poly.entity_id
_entity_poly.type
_entity_poly.pdbx_seq_one_letter_code
_entity_poly.pdbx_strand_id
1 'polypeptide(L)'
;MANIGNWLDTFVEEKELDREHLFEVEGPSGLNVIPLGVVVDTIKIAPPQEQTAIQKRLQQLDFYNRDVTDYLRQLAGALVI
;
A
#
# COMPACT_ATOMS: atom_id res chain seq x y z
N MET A 1 -5.86 18.58 -9.74
CA MET A 1 -5.97 17.58 -8.65
C MET A 1 -4.59 16.96 -8.48
N ALA A 2 -4.06 16.88 -7.26
CA ALA A 2 -2.75 16.27 -7.04
C ALA A 2 -2.80 14.82 -7.55
N ASN A 3 -1.83 14.45 -8.40
CA ASN A 3 -1.73 13.10 -8.94
C ASN A 3 -1.37 12.16 -7.77
N ILE A 4 -2.27 11.25 -7.38
CA ILE A 4 -2.01 10.32 -6.27
C ILE A 4 -0.76 9.48 -6.50
N GLY A 5 -0.41 9.21 -7.76
CA GLY A 5 0.79 8.46 -8.11
C GLY A 5 2.04 9.14 -7.56
N ASN A 6 2.19 10.44 -7.84
CA ASN A 6 3.32 11.22 -7.34
C ASN A 6 3.31 11.30 -5.81
N TRP A 7 2.12 11.48 -5.20
CA TRP A 7 2.02 11.55 -3.74
C TRP A 7 2.43 10.24 -3.06
N LEU A 8 1.98 9.09 -3.57
CA LEU A 8 2.26 7.80 -2.98
C LEU A 8 3.74 7.41 -3.15
N ASP A 9 4.34 7.68 -4.32
CA ASP A 9 5.77 7.46 -4.52
C ASP A 9 6.61 8.30 -3.55
N THR A 10 6.31 9.61 -3.43
CA THR A 10 6.99 10.47 -2.45
C THR A 10 6.78 9.98 -1.02
N PHE A 11 5.57 9.56 -0.65
CA PHE A 11 5.29 9.04 0.68
C PHE A 11 6.12 7.78 0.99
N VAL A 12 6.20 6.84 0.05
CA VAL A 12 7.00 5.61 0.20
C VAL A 12 8.49 5.94 0.34
N GLU A 13 9.00 6.88 -0.45
CA GLU A 13 10.39 7.36 -0.37
C GLU A 13 10.70 8.07 0.96
N GLU A 14 9.85 9.01 1.40
CA GLU A 14 10.01 9.76 2.65
C GLU A 14 9.96 8.87 3.90
N LYS A 15 9.22 7.75 3.84
CA LYS A 15 9.15 6.75 4.90
C LYS A 15 10.23 5.67 4.79
N GLU A 16 11.12 5.79 3.80
CA GLU A 16 12.20 4.83 3.55
C GLU A 16 11.69 3.38 3.43
N LEU A 17 10.49 3.21 2.86
CA LEU A 17 9.87 1.90 2.73
C LEU A 17 10.52 1.12 1.59
N ASP A 18 10.99 -0.08 1.90
CA ASP A 18 11.60 -0.98 0.91
C ASP A 18 10.54 -1.53 -0.04
N ARG A 19 10.59 -1.13 -1.31
CA ARG A 19 9.67 -1.62 -2.35
C ARG A 19 9.83 -3.12 -2.63
N GLU A 20 10.98 -3.70 -2.30
CA GLU A 20 11.25 -5.13 -2.42
C GLU A 20 10.84 -5.91 -1.17
N HIS A 21 10.33 -5.23 -0.13
CA HIS A 21 9.77 -5.90 1.04
C HIS A 21 8.63 -6.83 0.61
N LEU A 22 8.73 -8.09 1.02
CA LEU A 22 7.77 -9.13 0.66
C LEU A 22 6.72 -9.30 1.75
N PHE A 23 5.46 -9.14 1.36
CA PHE A 23 4.32 -9.54 2.19
C PHE A 23 3.96 -10.98 1.88
N GLU A 24 4.05 -11.83 2.90
CA GLU A 24 3.51 -13.19 2.88
C GLU A 24 2.06 -13.16 3.36
N VAL A 25 1.12 -13.53 2.49
CA VAL A 25 -0.31 -13.53 2.80
C VAL A 25 -0.97 -14.81 2.29
N GLU A 26 -1.73 -15.48 3.15
CA GLU A 26 -2.50 -16.66 2.79
C GLU A 26 -3.75 -16.28 1.98
N GLY A 27 -3.94 -16.93 0.84
CA GLY A 27 -5.09 -16.77 -0.06
C GLY A 27 -5.76 -18.10 -0.40
N PRO A 28 -6.86 -18.07 -1.18
CA PRO A 28 -7.55 -19.28 -1.64
C PRO A 28 -6.64 -20.28 -2.38
N SER A 29 -5.61 -19.80 -3.08
CA SER A 29 -4.63 -20.63 -3.79
C SER A 29 -3.39 -20.98 -2.96
N GLY A 30 -3.38 -20.65 -1.66
CA GLY A 30 -2.26 -20.86 -0.74
C GLY A 30 -1.44 -19.60 -0.49
N LEU A 31 -0.16 -19.78 -0.15
CA LEU A 31 0.73 -18.68 0.21
C LEU A 31 1.04 -17.78 -1.00
N ASN A 32 0.63 -16.52 -0.92
CA ASN A 32 0.98 -15.47 -1.87
C ASN A 32 2.14 -14.64 -1.31
N VAL A 33 3.14 -14.37 -2.15
CA VAL A 33 4.29 -13.51 -1.82
C VAL A 33 4.21 -12.26 -2.68
N ILE A 34 3.93 -11.12 -2.07
CA ILE A 34 3.58 -9.89 -2.76
C ILE A 34 4.58 -8.78 -2.36
N PRO A 35 5.41 -8.29 -3.30
CA PRO A 35 6.29 -7.15 -3.03
C PRO A 35 5.50 -5.87 -2.73
N LEU A 36 6.00 -5.03 -1.83
CA LEU A 36 5.40 -3.72 -1.54
C LEU A 36 5.25 -2.87 -2.82
N GLY A 37 6.21 -2.95 -3.75
CA GLY A 37 6.12 -2.27 -5.04
C GLY A 37 4.84 -2.62 -5.82
N VAL A 38 4.42 -3.89 -5.80
CA VAL A 38 3.17 -4.35 -6.45
C VAL A 38 1.94 -3.76 -5.75
N VAL A 39 1.95 -3.70 -4.43
CA VAL A 39 0.86 -3.08 -3.65
C VAL A 39 0.75 -1.60 -4.02
N VAL A 40 1.87 -0.87 -4.02
CA VAL A 40 1.95 0.55 -4.38
C VAL A 40 1.42 0.80 -5.79
N ASP A 41 1.87 0.02 -6.77
CA ASP A 41 1.45 0.19 -8.16
C ASP A 41 -0.03 -0.18 -8.36
N THR A 42 -0.53 -1.15 -7.59
CA THR A 42 -1.96 -1.51 -7.61
C THR A 42 -2.85 -0.39 -7.04
N ILE A 43 -2.41 0.27 -5.96
CA ILE A 43 -3.13 1.44 -5.40
C ILE A 43 -3.26 2.53 -6.46
N LYS A 44 -2.24 2.76 -7.30
CA LYS A 44 -2.24 3.80 -8.35
C LYS A 44 -3.26 3.55 -9.46
N ILE A 45 -3.63 2.29 -9.70
CA ILE A 45 -4.63 1.92 -10.72
C ILE A 45 -6.02 1.60 -10.13
N ALA A 46 -6.16 1.60 -8.80
CA ALA A 46 -7.42 1.39 -8.13
C ALA A 46 -8.45 2.50 -8.47
N PRO A 47 -9.77 2.28 -8.27
CA PRO A 47 -10.76 3.32 -8.46
C PRO A 47 -10.46 4.60 -7.65
N PRO A 48 -10.80 5.81 -8.14
CA PRO A 48 -10.49 7.07 -7.46
C PRO A 48 -11.02 7.18 -6.02
N GLN A 49 -12.14 6.52 -5.71
CA GLN A 49 -12.70 6.49 -4.36
C GLN A 49 -11.80 5.69 -3.40
N GLU A 50 -11.29 4.54 -3.84
CA GLU A 50 -10.37 3.70 -3.07
C GLU A 50 -9.03 4.39 -2.89
N GLN A 51 -8.47 4.96 -3.96
CA GLN A 51 -7.29 5.82 -3.93
C GLN A 51 -7.38 6.89 -2.83
N THR A 52 -8.48 7.64 -2.81
CA THR A 52 -8.72 8.71 -1.82
C THR A 52 -8.84 8.15 -0.39
N ALA A 53 -9.52 7.01 -0.21
CA ALA A 53 -9.67 6.38 1.09
C ALA A 53 -8.33 5.86 1.64
N ILE A 54 -7.52 5.22 0.79
CA ILE A 54 -6.20 4.69 1.12
C ILE A 54 -5.25 5.83 1.49
N GLN A 55 -5.18 6.88 0.67
CA GLN A 55 -4.36 8.06 0.95
C GLN A 55 -4.73 8.68 2.31
N LYS A 56 -6.03 8.88 2.58
CA LYS A 56 -6.50 9.42 3.86
C LYS A 56 -6.09 8.53 5.04
N ARG A 57 -6.16 7.21 4.85
CA ARG A 57 -5.78 6.25 5.91
C ARG A 57 -4.27 6.29 6.19
N LEU A 58 -3.43 6.32 5.15
CA LEU A 58 -1.98 6.44 5.29
C LEU A 58 -1.59 7.75 6.00
N GLN A 59 -2.19 8.88 5.60
CA GLN A 59 -1.97 10.17 6.26
C GLN A 59 -2.36 10.15 7.74
N GLN A 60 -3.47 9.50 8.09
CA GLN A 60 -3.88 9.36 9.49
C GLN A 60 -2.89 8.52 10.30
N LEU A 61 -2.48 7.37 9.76
CA LEU A 61 -1.49 6.52 10.44
C LEU A 61 -0.18 7.26 10.66
N ASP A 62 0.28 7.99 9.64
CA ASP A 62 1.48 8.80 9.72
C ASP A 62 1.37 9.92 10.76
N PHE A 63 0.25 10.65 10.76
CA PHE A 63 -0.02 11.71 11.74
C PHE A 63 0.00 11.19 13.18
N TYR A 64 -0.45 9.95 13.41
CA TYR A 64 -0.41 9.29 14.71
C TYR A 64 0.91 8.55 14.99
N ASN A 65 1.93 8.68 14.13
CA ASN A 65 3.21 7.97 14.21
C ASN A 65 3.03 6.45 14.36
N ARG A 66 2.08 5.88 13.61
CA ARG A 66 1.78 4.44 13.57
C ARG A 66 2.52 3.79 12.42
N ASP A 67 2.80 2.50 12.56
CA ASP A 67 3.35 1.71 11.47
C ASP A 67 2.33 1.60 10.32
N VAL A 68 2.75 2.07 9.15
CA VAL A 68 1.96 2.02 7.91
C VAL A 68 2.12 0.70 7.17
N THR A 69 3.18 -0.06 7.48
CA THR A 69 3.50 -1.35 6.86
C THR A 69 2.43 -2.38 7.13
N ASP A 70 1.85 -2.38 8.34
CA ASP A 70 0.71 -3.24 8.69
C ASP A 70 -0.52 -2.97 7.80
N TYR A 71 -0.79 -1.70 7.48
CA TYR A 71 -1.90 -1.36 6.59
C TYR A 71 -1.59 -1.74 5.13
N LEU A 72 -0.34 -1.53 4.69
CA LEU A 72 0.11 -1.97 3.36
C LEU A 72 0.03 -3.51 3.22
N ARG A 73 0.33 -4.27 4.27
CA ARG A 73 0.11 -5.72 4.33
C ARG A 73 -1.38 -6.08 4.20
N GLN A 74 -2.27 -5.34 4.86
CA GLN A 74 -3.72 -5.56 4.71
C GLN A 74 -4.17 -5.33 3.25
N LEU A 75 -3.62 -4.31 2.58
CA LEU A 75 -3.89 -4.06 1.17
C LEU A 75 -3.32 -5.16 0.26
N ALA A 76 -2.15 -5.71 0.58
CA ALA A 76 -1.63 -6.90 -0.11
C ALA A 76 -2.60 -8.08 0.00
N GLY A 77 -3.26 -8.25 1.14
CA GLY A 77 -4.31 -9.25 1.35
C GLY A 77 -5.53 -9.11 0.45
N ALA A 78 -5.79 -7.93 -0.12
CA ALA A 78 -6.86 -7.76 -1.09
C ALA A 78 -6.48 -8.25 -2.50
N LEU A 79 -5.20 -8.56 -2.73
CA LEU A 79 -4.65 -8.99 -4.02
C LEU A 79 -4.46 -10.51 -4.12
N VAL A 80 -4.67 -11.24 -3.03
CA VAL A 80 -4.47 -12.68 -2.99
C VAL A 80 -5.47 -13.40 -3.89
N ILE A 81 -5.00 -14.49 -4.51
CA ILE A 81 -5.79 -15.40 -5.34
C ILE A 81 -5.86 -16.80 -4.74
#